data_AF-A0A2G9UKB9-F1
#
_entry.id   AF-A0A2G9UKB9-F1
#
_cell.length_a   1.000
_cell.length_b   1.000
_cell.length_c   1.000
_cell.angle_alpha   90.00
_cell.angle_beta   90.00
_cell.angle_gamma   90.00
#
_symmetry.space_group_name_H-M   'P 1'
#
loop_
_entity.id
_entity.type
_entity.pdbx_description
1 polymer ?
#
loop_
_entity_poly.entity_id
_entity_poly.type
_entity_poly.pdbx_seq_one_letter_code
_entity_poly.pdbx_strand_id
1 'polypeptide(L)'
;MLVLSDPVTGWDIFELRKQCDPGWDEVQQYCIRFVIPQYSYSDAKQFCHDSGGSIIDDLSETKHNYLLGLNSDLDFWLGLANPNNTGYVWDGPDGTPPLPLSNPTYWMGNKQPDYDATKECVYWKASENAAGNTWSPGSCSEKKSFACQKHRYDPDHRPNVIGELDLPAGKWYVTVQVASTSQPSCFVQARVQSDLQIVAGFVTTVTGDQPDNDPVQDSPNNRLITYIHSLDNAHRSPILTHALLNDVANATFYNAMTYIQRAQCSYPWQTQSFDCPNSDSDDNGFVVTVLI
;
A
#
# COMPACT_ATOMS: atom_id res chain seq x y z
N MET A 1 -0.37 -14.02 -6.44
CA MET A 1 -0.36 -13.50 -7.82
C MET A 1 0.85 -12.57 -7.88
N LEU A 2 1.77 -12.79 -8.81
CA LEU A 2 2.96 -11.93 -8.96
C LEU A 2 2.52 -10.62 -9.61
N VAL A 3 2.71 -9.49 -8.94
CA VAL A 3 2.33 -8.17 -9.45
C VAL A 3 3.41 -7.64 -10.38
N LEU A 4 4.68 -7.80 -9.99
CA LEU A 4 5.85 -7.34 -10.72
C LEU A 4 7.01 -8.26 -10.36
N SER A 5 7.74 -8.75 -11.35
CA SER A 5 9.02 -9.46 -11.15
C SER A 5 10.12 -8.68 -11.84
N ASP A 6 11.17 -8.38 -11.08
CA ASP A 6 12.37 -7.73 -11.56
C ASP A 6 13.52 -8.78 -11.63
N PRO A 7 13.81 -9.31 -12.83
CA PRO A 7 14.85 -10.31 -13.00
C PRO A 7 16.27 -9.75 -12.86
N VAL A 8 16.45 -8.42 -12.89
CA VAL A 8 17.76 -7.77 -12.75
C VAL A 8 18.13 -7.65 -11.29
N THR A 9 17.19 -7.24 -10.44
CA THR A 9 17.44 -7.13 -9.00
C THR A 9 17.12 -8.42 -8.24
N GLY A 10 16.36 -9.34 -8.86
CA GLY A 10 15.92 -10.60 -8.25
C GLY A 10 14.73 -10.43 -7.30
N TRP A 11 14.01 -9.30 -7.39
CA TRP A 11 12.88 -9.00 -6.50
C TRP A 11 11.56 -9.36 -7.18
N ASP A 12 10.73 -10.08 -6.44
CA ASP A 12 9.34 -10.33 -6.80
C ASP A 12 8.43 -9.51 -5.87
N ILE A 13 7.63 -8.63 -6.45
CA ILE A 13 6.60 -7.88 -5.74
C ILE A 13 5.29 -8.63 -5.91
N PHE A 14 4.76 -9.12 -4.79
CA PHE A 14 3.53 -9.90 -4.74
C PHE A 14 2.30 -9.08 -4.36
N GLU A 15 2.48 -7.87 -3.81
CA GLU A 15 1.40 -7.01 -3.32
C GLU A 15 1.86 -5.55 -3.19
N LEU A 16 0.98 -4.60 -3.53
CA LEU A 16 1.12 -3.18 -3.24
C LEU A 16 0.02 -2.75 -2.26
N ARG A 17 0.38 -2.10 -1.15
CA ARG A 17 -0.55 -1.75 -0.07
C ARG A 17 -0.62 -0.23 0.14
N LYS A 18 -1.82 0.33 0.01
CA LYS A 18 -2.15 1.71 0.37
C LYS A 18 -2.12 1.90 1.90
N GLN A 19 -1.89 3.15 2.32
CA GLN A 19 -2.21 3.60 3.68
C GLN A 19 -3.73 3.66 3.86
N CYS A 20 -4.19 3.43 5.09
CA CYS A 20 -5.62 3.54 5.40
C CYS A 20 -6.08 5.00 5.42
N ASP A 21 -7.35 5.22 5.03
CA ASP A 21 -7.94 6.56 5.03
C ASP A 21 -8.05 7.08 6.48
N PRO A 22 -8.13 8.41 6.70
CA PRO A 22 -8.27 8.97 8.03
C PRO A 22 -9.45 8.35 8.81
N GLY A 23 -9.19 7.93 10.05
CA GLY A 23 -10.19 7.27 10.89
C GLY A 23 -10.36 5.77 10.65
N TRP A 24 -9.45 5.15 9.89
CA TRP A 24 -9.31 3.71 9.76
C TRP A 24 -7.96 3.25 10.32
N ASP A 25 -7.97 2.20 11.13
CA ASP A 25 -6.78 1.59 11.72
C ASP A 25 -6.16 0.57 10.76
N GLU A 26 -4.83 0.53 10.74
CA GLU A 26 -4.08 -0.45 9.96
C GLU A 26 -3.94 -1.76 10.73
N VAL A 27 -4.53 -2.84 10.19
CA VAL A 27 -4.40 -4.18 10.77
C VAL A 27 -4.08 -5.18 9.65
N GLN A 28 -2.83 -5.64 9.62
CA GLN A 28 -2.30 -6.50 8.55
C GLN A 28 -2.51 -5.89 7.16
N GLN A 29 -3.24 -6.60 6.29
CA GLN A 29 -3.59 -6.21 4.93
C GLN A 29 -4.94 -5.46 4.84
N TYR A 30 -5.54 -5.11 5.98
CA TYR A 30 -6.84 -4.44 6.04
C TYR A 30 -6.76 -3.08 6.71
N CYS A 31 -7.70 -2.23 6.33
CA CYS A 31 -8.11 -1.02 7.03
C CYS A 31 -9.39 -1.33 7.79
N ILE A 32 -9.42 -1.05 9.10
CA ILE A 32 -10.56 -1.35 9.96
C ILE A 32 -11.09 -0.08 10.59
N ARG A 33 -12.41 0.08 10.64
CA ARG A 33 -13.05 1.22 11.29
C ARG A 33 -14.20 0.76 12.16
N PHE A 34 -14.13 1.11 13.44
CA PHE A 34 -15.22 0.89 14.38
C PHE A 34 -16.28 1.98 14.25
N VAL A 35 -17.55 1.58 14.20
CA VAL A 35 -18.71 2.45 14.04
C VAL A 35 -19.60 2.31 15.27
N ILE A 36 -19.64 3.36 16.07
CA ILE A 36 -20.35 3.40 17.36
C ILE A 36 -21.88 3.38 17.19
N PRO A 37 -22.50 4.14 16.25
CA PRO A 37 -23.95 4.09 16.04
C PRO A 37 -24.47 2.68 15.80
N GLN A 38 -25.60 2.34 16.44
CA GLN A 38 -26.11 0.97 16.45
C GLN A 38 -27.14 0.72 15.35
N TYR A 39 -26.86 -0.26 14.49
CA TYR A 39 -27.66 -0.62 13.32
C TYR A 39 -28.10 -2.08 13.35
N SER A 40 -29.16 -2.38 12.60
CA SER A 40 -29.49 -3.77 12.27
C SER A 40 -28.34 -4.40 11.48
N TYR A 41 -28.25 -5.73 11.45
CA TYR A 41 -27.17 -6.39 10.70
C TYR A 41 -27.18 -5.99 9.22
N SER A 42 -28.36 -5.91 8.59
CA SER A 42 -28.48 -5.50 7.18
C SER A 42 -28.05 -4.06 6.94
N ASP A 43 -28.39 -3.14 7.84
CA ASP A 43 -28.02 -1.73 7.71
C ASP A 43 -26.52 -1.52 7.97
N ALA A 44 -25.95 -2.23 8.94
CA ALA A 44 -24.51 -2.25 9.20
C ALA A 44 -23.73 -2.80 7.99
N LYS A 45 -24.24 -3.88 7.38
CA LYS A 45 -23.67 -4.46 6.17
C LYS A 45 -23.69 -3.44 5.04
N GLN A 46 -24.84 -2.86 4.73
CA GLN A 46 -24.94 -1.84 3.68
C GLN A 46 -23.97 -0.67 3.92
N PHE A 47 -23.86 -0.17 5.16
CA PHE A 47 -22.95 0.92 5.48
C PHE A 47 -21.48 0.59 5.15
N CYS A 48 -21.02 -0.62 5.46
CA CYS A 48 -19.64 -1.01 5.16
C CYS A 48 -19.40 -1.20 3.66
N HIS A 49 -20.38 -1.74 2.94
CA HIS A 49 -20.33 -1.88 1.47
C HIS A 49 -20.32 -0.51 0.77
N ASP A 50 -21.16 0.43 1.22
CA ASP A 50 -21.17 1.83 0.74
C ASP A 50 -19.81 2.54 0.96
N SER A 51 -19.02 2.06 1.93
CA SER A 51 -17.67 2.54 2.23
C SER A 51 -16.56 1.84 1.42
N GLY A 52 -16.93 0.99 0.45
CA GLY A 52 -16.02 0.20 -0.38
C GLY A 52 -15.40 -0.99 0.37
N GLY A 53 -16.12 -1.56 1.33
CA GLY A 53 -15.65 -2.64 2.20
C GLY A 53 -16.72 -3.67 2.54
N SER A 54 -16.53 -4.37 3.65
CA SER A 54 -17.49 -5.34 4.21
C SER A 54 -17.57 -5.17 5.73
N ILE A 55 -18.55 -5.79 6.40
CA ILE A 55 -18.43 -5.95 7.86
C ILE A 55 -17.16 -6.78 8.14
N ILE A 56 -16.51 -6.47 9.26
CA ILE A 56 -15.29 -7.13 9.71
C ILE A 56 -15.44 -8.65 9.79
N ASP A 57 -14.46 -9.36 9.24
CA ASP A 57 -14.28 -10.78 9.55
C ASP A 57 -13.44 -10.96 10.82
N ASP A 58 -13.32 -12.17 11.34
CA ASP A 58 -12.40 -12.49 12.44
C ASP A 58 -11.61 -13.77 12.14
N LEU A 59 -10.93 -13.76 10.99
CA LEU A 59 -10.26 -14.93 10.39
C LEU A 59 -8.77 -15.07 10.76
N SER A 60 -8.22 -14.15 11.55
CA SER A 60 -6.82 -14.22 11.96
C SER A 60 -6.65 -13.84 13.43
N GLU A 61 -5.71 -14.49 14.10
CA GLU A 61 -5.39 -14.22 15.50
C GLU A 61 -5.00 -12.75 15.73
N THR A 62 -4.30 -12.13 14.77
CA THR A 62 -3.97 -10.70 14.84
C THR A 62 -5.22 -9.82 14.82
N LYS A 63 -6.21 -10.15 13.97
CA LYS A 63 -7.46 -9.40 13.90
C LYS A 63 -8.28 -9.60 15.18
N HIS A 64 -8.34 -10.83 15.66
CA HIS A 64 -9.00 -11.16 16.93
C HIS A 64 -8.41 -10.37 18.11
N ASN A 65 -7.09 -10.34 18.24
CA ASN A 65 -6.40 -9.59 19.29
C ASN A 65 -6.59 -8.07 19.15
N TYR A 66 -6.64 -7.55 17.92
CA TYR A 66 -7.01 -6.15 17.69
C TYR A 66 -8.44 -5.86 18.18
N LEU A 67 -9.41 -6.73 17.87
CA LEU A 67 -10.79 -6.60 18.33
C LEU A 67 -10.93 -6.70 19.86
N LEU A 68 -10.15 -7.58 20.52
CA LEU A 68 -10.04 -7.63 21.99
C LEU A 68 -9.47 -6.34 22.59
N GLY A 69 -8.56 -5.68 21.87
CA GLY A 69 -7.95 -4.41 22.26
C GLY A 69 -8.84 -3.19 22.05
N LEU A 70 -9.97 -3.33 21.34
CA LEU A 70 -10.97 -2.26 21.25
C LEU A 70 -11.54 -2.03 22.65
N ASN A 71 -11.15 -0.92 23.28
CA ASN A 71 -11.55 -0.56 24.64
C ASN A 71 -13.01 -0.05 24.67
N SER A 72 -13.95 -0.84 24.16
CA SER A 72 -15.39 -0.55 24.14
C SER A 72 -16.18 -1.68 24.79
N ASP A 73 -16.98 -1.35 25.80
CA ASP A 73 -17.95 -2.27 26.44
C ASP A 73 -19.19 -2.50 25.56
N LEU A 74 -19.04 -2.47 24.23
CA LEU A 74 -20.14 -2.51 23.27
C LEU A 74 -20.17 -3.83 22.54
N ASP A 75 -21.35 -4.45 22.48
CA ASP A 75 -21.60 -5.54 21.55
C ASP A 75 -21.63 -5.00 20.12
N PHE A 76 -20.96 -5.68 19.20
CA PHE A 76 -20.89 -5.23 17.81
C PHE A 76 -21.00 -6.36 16.79
N TRP A 77 -21.54 -6.07 15.60
CA TRP A 77 -21.71 -7.05 14.54
C TRP A 77 -20.37 -7.51 13.96
N LEU A 78 -20.27 -8.83 13.75
CA LEU A 78 -19.25 -9.46 12.93
C LEU A 78 -19.87 -9.82 11.58
N GLY A 79 -19.05 -9.99 10.55
CA GLY A 79 -19.50 -10.28 9.19
C GLY A 79 -20.10 -11.67 9.04
N LEU A 80 -20.15 -12.47 10.11
CA LEU A 80 -20.57 -13.85 10.10
C LEU A 80 -22.09 -13.98 10.27
N ALA A 81 -22.73 -14.76 9.39
CA ALA A 81 -24.15 -15.10 9.49
C ALA A 81 -24.42 -16.52 8.95
N ASN A 82 -25.51 -17.15 9.38
CA ASN A 82 -25.98 -18.45 8.87
C ASN A 82 -27.39 -18.30 8.27
N PRO A 83 -27.51 -17.70 7.08
CA PRO A 83 -28.81 -17.42 6.48
C PRO A 83 -29.52 -18.72 6.11
N ASN A 84 -30.76 -18.91 6.58
CA ASN A 84 -31.61 -20.06 6.23
C ASN A 84 -30.95 -21.43 6.47
N ASN A 85 -30.10 -21.55 7.50
CA ASN A 85 -29.39 -22.78 7.85
C ASN A 85 -28.49 -23.37 6.74
N THR A 86 -27.93 -22.53 5.86
CA THR A 86 -27.02 -22.99 4.79
C THR A 86 -25.58 -23.20 5.25
N GLY A 87 -25.29 -22.88 6.52
CA GLY A 87 -23.95 -22.83 7.09
C GLY A 87 -23.49 -21.38 7.33
N TYR A 88 -22.64 -21.19 8.32
CA TYR A 88 -22.07 -19.87 8.63
C TYR A 88 -21.14 -19.41 7.50
N VAL A 89 -21.34 -18.18 7.04
CA VAL A 89 -20.56 -17.51 6.00
C VAL A 89 -20.21 -16.10 6.43
N TRP A 90 -19.02 -15.65 6.05
CA TRP A 90 -18.53 -14.30 6.23
C TRP A 90 -18.97 -13.40 5.09
N ASP A 91 -19.36 -12.19 5.44
CA ASP A 91 -19.49 -11.07 4.53
C ASP A 91 -18.14 -10.76 3.87
N GLY A 92 -18.19 -10.37 2.61
CA GLY A 92 -17.01 -10.02 1.81
C GLY A 92 -17.32 -8.84 0.90
N PRO A 93 -16.31 -8.29 0.20
CA PRO A 93 -16.51 -7.19 -0.73
C PRO A 93 -17.57 -7.49 -1.80
N ASP A 94 -18.20 -6.44 -2.33
CA ASP A 94 -19.14 -6.56 -3.44
C ASP A 94 -18.57 -7.36 -4.62
N GLY A 95 -19.38 -8.26 -5.17
CA GLY A 95 -18.99 -9.14 -6.27
C GLY A 95 -18.12 -10.34 -5.86
N THR A 96 -17.74 -10.47 -4.58
CA THR A 96 -17.06 -11.67 -4.08
C THR A 96 -18.05 -12.65 -3.44
N PRO A 97 -17.93 -13.96 -3.69
CA PRO A 97 -18.75 -14.95 -3.01
C PRO A 97 -18.51 -14.93 -1.48
N PRO A 98 -19.56 -15.12 -0.65
CA PRO A 98 -19.39 -15.23 0.80
C PRO A 98 -18.40 -16.34 1.16
N LEU A 99 -17.51 -16.07 2.11
CA LEU A 99 -16.51 -17.05 2.53
C LEU A 99 -17.10 -17.98 3.59
N PRO A 100 -17.11 -19.31 3.40
CA PRO A 100 -17.58 -20.23 4.43
C PRO A 100 -16.77 -20.12 5.72
N LEU A 101 -17.39 -20.45 6.85
CA LEU A 101 -16.71 -20.51 8.14
C LEU A 101 -15.49 -21.44 8.07
N SER A 102 -14.36 -20.94 8.54
CA SER A 102 -13.09 -21.66 8.65
C SER A 102 -12.47 -21.41 10.03
N ASN A 103 -11.44 -22.17 10.38
CA ASN A 103 -10.63 -21.88 11.57
C ASN A 103 -9.76 -20.62 11.35
N PRO A 104 -9.44 -19.86 12.43
CA PRO A 104 -9.87 -20.07 13.81
C PRO A 104 -11.34 -19.70 14.06
N THR A 105 -11.92 -20.18 15.16
CA THR A 105 -13.27 -19.81 15.59
C THR A 105 -13.27 -19.39 17.05
N TYR A 106 -13.99 -18.32 17.40
CA TYR A 106 -14.01 -17.77 18.76
C TYR A 106 -15.41 -17.82 19.39
N TRP A 107 -16.13 -18.92 19.15
CA TRP A 107 -17.46 -19.17 19.73
C TRP A 107 -17.42 -19.19 21.25
N MET A 108 -18.32 -18.45 21.87
CA MET A 108 -18.58 -18.55 23.31
C MET A 108 -18.75 -20.02 23.73
N GLY A 109 -18.08 -20.41 24.81
CA GLY A 109 -18.11 -21.80 25.29
C GLY A 109 -17.30 -22.80 24.46
N ASN A 110 -16.44 -22.34 23.55
CA ASN A 110 -15.57 -23.18 22.70
C ASN A 110 -16.34 -24.16 21.80
N LYS A 111 -17.61 -23.87 21.49
CA LYS A 111 -18.45 -24.73 20.66
C LYS A 111 -19.35 -23.89 19.77
N GLN A 112 -19.38 -24.22 18.48
CA GLN A 112 -20.35 -23.62 17.56
C GLN A 112 -21.78 -23.89 18.07
N PRO A 113 -22.63 -22.86 18.16
CA PRO A 113 -24.00 -23.01 18.61
C PRO A 113 -24.83 -23.83 17.61
N ASP A 114 -25.88 -24.48 18.11
CA ASP A 114 -26.90 -25.09 17.26
C ASP A 114 -27.66 -23.99 16.50
N TYR A 115 -28.11 -24.29 15.28
CA TYR A 115 -28.83 -23.31 14.46
C TYR A 115 -30.15 -22.88 15.10
N ASP A 116 -30.38 -21.57 15.10
CA ASP A 116 -31.61 -20.93 15.55
C ASP A 116 -32.04 -19.93 14.48
N ALA A 117 -33.21 -20.16 13.86
CA ALA A 117 -33.74 -19.32 12.78
C ALA A 117 -34.04 -17.88 13.23
N THR A 118 -34.06 -17.61 14.54
CA THR A 118 -34.22 -16.25 15.09
C THR A 118 -32.89 -15.57 15.40
N LYS A 119 -31.76 -16.29 15.28
CA LYS A 119 -30.42 -15.82 15.66
C LYS A 119 -29.37 -16.15 14.61
N GLU A 120 -29.63 -15.73 13.39
CA GLU A 120 -28.79 -16.07 12.24
C GLU A 120 -27.52 -15.21 12.14
N CYS A 121 -27.48 -14.04 12.78
CA CYS A 121 -26.37 -13.08 12.69
C CYS A 121 -25.45 -13.18 13.90
N VAL A 122 -24.14 -13.06 13.69
CA VAL A 122 -23.17 -13.21 14.78
C VAL A 122 -22.64 -11.85 15.20
N TYR A 123 -22.56 -11.64 16.51
CA TYR A 123 -21.98 -10.46 17.09
C TYR A 123 -20.87 -10.83 18.08
N TRP A 124 -19.96 -9.87 18.25
CA TRP A 124 -18.98 -9.86 19.30
C TRP A 124 -19.64 -9.44 20.61
N LYS A 125 -19.53 -10.27 21.64
CA LYS A 125 -20.08 -10.02 22.97
C LYS A 125 -19.01 -9.48 23.91
N ALA A 126 -19.07 -8.18 24.20
CA ALA A 126 -18.01 -7.48 24.93
C ALA A 126 -17.78 -8.02 26.36
N SER A 127 -18.85 -8.54 27.00
CA SER A 127 -18.74 -9.13 28.34
C SER A 127 -17.83 -10.36 28.40
N GLU A 128 -17.49 -10.97 27.26
CA GLU A 128 -16.67 -12.16 27.16
C GLU A 128 -15.22 -11.87 26.75
N ASN A 129 -14.82 -10.60 26.62
CA ASN A 129 -13.46 -10.20 26.23
C ASN A 129 -12.39 -10.86 27.12
N ALA A 130 -12.65 -10.98 28.42
CA ALA A 130 -11.72 -11.63 29.35
C ALA A 130 -11.52 -13.14 29.09
N ALA A 131 -12.49 -13.79 28.46
CA ALA A 131 -12.42 -15.21 28.10
C ALA A 131 -11.80 -15.45 26.71
N GLY A 132 -11.66 -14.40 25.89
CA GLY A 132 -11.17 -14.47 24.50
C GLY A 132 -12.20 -15.00 23.49
N ASN A 133 -13.15 -15.84 23.91
CA ASN A 133 -14.20 -16.34 23.02
C ASN A 133 -15.45 -15.46 23.06
N THR A 134 -15.61 -14.63 22.03
CA THR A 134 -16.56 -13.52 22.04
C THR A 134 -17.74 -13.68 21.09
N TRP A 135 -17.72 -14.65 20.18
CA TRP A 135 -18.76 -14.78 19.16
C TRP A 135 -20.04 -15.37 19.73
N SER A 136 -21.17 -14.68 19.47
CA SER A 136 -22.50 -15.13 19.88
C SER A 136 -23.52 -14.92 18.75
N PRO A 137 -24.43 -15.88 18.49
CA PRO A 137 -25.53 -15.68 17.56
C PRO A 137 -26.61 -14.80 18.19
N GLY A 138 -27.16 -13.87 17.42
CA GLY A 138 -28.19 -12.92 17.83
C GLY A 138 -29.18 -12.63 16.70
N SER A 139 -30.30 -12.03 17.07
CA SER A 139 -31.32 -11.64 16.08
C SER A 139 -30.78 -10.53 15.19
N CYS A 140 -30.81 -10.74 13.86
CA CYS A 140 -30.33 -9.78 12.87
C CYS A 140 -31.04 -8.41 12.92
N SER A 141 -32.22 -8.35 13.55
CA SER A 141 -33.00 -7.13 13.75
C SER A 141 -32.58 -6.32 14.99
N GLU A 142 -31.74 -6.89 15.87
CA GLU A 142 -31.15 -6.14 16.98
C GLU A 142 -30.28 -5.02 16.45
N LYS A 143 -30.17 -3.93 17.22
CA LYS A 143 -29.27 -2.82 16.89
C LYS A 143 -27.99 -2.97 17.69
N LYS A 144 -26.86 -3.07 17.00
CA LYS A 144 -25.52 -3.16 17.59
C LYS A 144 -24.56 -2.26 16.85
N SER A 145 -23.49 -1.85 17.52
CA SER A 145 -22.35 -1.21 16.86
C SER A 145 -21.74 -2.21 15.87
N PHE A 146 -20.78 -1.78 15.06
CA PHE A 146 -20.16 -2.69 14.07
C PHE A 146 -18.78 -2.17 13.68
N ALA A 147 -17.96 -3.06 13.12
CA ALA A 147 -16.72 -2.65 12.50
C ALA A 147 -16.77 -2.97 11.00
N CYS A 148 -16.32 -2.01 10.20
CA CYS A 148 -16.10 -2.20 8.78
C CYS A 148 -14.64 -2.56 8.53
N GLN A 149 -14.39 -3.33 7.49
CA GLN A 149 -13.06 -3.57 6.97
C GLN A 149 -13.02 -3.35 5.46
N LYS A 150 -11.85 -2.99 4.94
CA LYS A 150 -11.54 -3.04 3.51
C LYS A 150 -10.07 -3.38 3.29
N HIS A 151 -9.77 -3.95 2.14
CA HIS A 151 -8.42 -4.39 1.83
C HIS A 151 -7.50 -3.18 1.53
N ARG A 152 -6.22 -3.26 1.90
CA ARG A 152 -5.20 -2.22 1.64
C ARG A 152 -4.65 -2.26 0.23
N TYR A 153 -4.62 -3.44 -0.38
CA TYR A 153 -4.49 -3.59 -1.83
C TYR A 153 -5.73 -3.00 -2.51
N ASP A 154 -5.47 -2.05 -3.39
CA ASP A 154 -6.45 -1.44 -4.29
C ASP A 154 -5.93 -1.69 -5.72
N PRO A 155 -6.52 -2.62 -6.48
CA PRO A 155 -6.09 -2.93 -7.84
C PRO A 155 -6.29 -1.76 -8.80
N ASP A 156 -7.18 -0.83 -8.46
CA ASP A 156 -7.54 0.32 -9.28
C ASP A 156 -6.89 1.61 -8.79
N HIS A 157 -6.01 1.54 -7.78
CA HIS A 157 -5.30 2.70 -7.26
C HIS A 157 -4.40 3.28 -8.36
N ARG A 158 -4.81 4.45 -8.87
CA ARG A 158 -4.02 5.20 -9.83
C ARG A 158 -3.08 6.13 -9.06
N PRO A 159 -1.76 5.93 -9.12
CA PRO A 159 -0.78 6.76 -8.40
C PRO A 159 -0.74 8.23 -8.87
N ASN A 160 -1.59 8.61 -9.83
CA ASN A 160 -1.64 9.94 -10.44
C ASN A 160 -2.70 10.86 -9.80
N VAL A 161 -3.46 10.39 -8.80
CA VAL A 161 -4.43 11.20 -8.06
C VAL A 161 -3.86 11.46 -6.67
N ILE A 162 -3.39 12.67 -6.42
CA ILE A 162 -2.88 13.10 -5.11
C ILE A 162 -4.09 13.32 -4.19
N GLY A 163 -4.34 12.42 -3.24
CA GLY A 163 -5.28 12.61 -2.14
C GLY A 163 -4.70 13.49 -1.02
N GLU A 164 -5.52 13.81 -0.02
CA GLU A 164 -5.10 14.65 1.12
C GLU A 164 -3.97 14.06 1.98
N LEU A 165 -3.71 12.75 1.85
CA LEU A 165 -2.62 12.04 2.52
C LEU A 165 -1.42 11.73 1.62
N ASP A 166 -1.52 12.05 0.34
CA ASP A 166 -0.45 11.77 -0.62
C ASP A 166 0.51 12.96 -0.68
N LEU A 167 1.81 12.67 -0.65
CA LEU A 167 2.82 13.69 -0.83
C LEU A 167 2.85 14.10 -2.31
N PRO A 168 2.64 15.40 -2.65
CA PRO A 168 2.86 15.84 -4.02
C PRO A 168 4.28 15.53 -4.49
N ALA A 169 4.46 15.43 -5.81
CA ALA A 169 5.78 15.25 -6.39
C ALA A 169 6.74 16.36 -5.91
N GLY A 170 7.89 15.98 -5.34
CA GLY A 170 8.82 16.95 -4.76
C GLY A 170 9.86 16.32 -3.83
N LYS A 171 10.75 17.17 -3.31
CA LYS A 171 11.71 16.80 -2.28
C LYS A 171 11.06 16.95 -0.92
N TRP A 172 11.05 15.87 -0.15
CA TRP A 172 10.51 15.84 1.21
C TRP A 172 11.64 15.61 2.20
N TYR A 173 11.63 16.36 3.28
CA TYR A 173 12.45 16.07 4.46
C TYR A 173 11.50 15.75 5.61
N VAL A 174 11.82 14.70 6.36
CA VAL A 174 11.08 14.30 7.56
C VAL A 174 12.06 14.35 8.73
N THR A 175 11.73 15.11 9.76
CA THR A 175 12.48 15.15 11.01
C THR A 175 11.65 14.46 12.10
N VAL A 176 12.18 13.38 12.66
CA VAL A 176 11.50 12.59 13.70
C VAL A 176 12.15 12.92 15.03
N GLN A 177 11.34 13.33 16.00
CA GLN A 177 11.80 13.56 17.37
C GLN A 177 10.96 12.70 18.32
N VAL A 178 11.63 11.86 19.12
CA VAL A 178 10.99 11.03 20.14
C VAL A 178 11.13 11.74 21.48
N ALA A 179 10.01 12.12 22.10
CA ALA A 179 9.99 12.93 23.32
C ALA A 179 10.14 12.11 24.62
N SER A 180 9.99 10.79 24.56
CA SER A 180 9.83 9.95 25.76
C SER A 180 10.88 8.83 25.86
N THR A 181 11.33 8.56 27.08
CA THR A 181 12.14 7.38 27.45
C THR A 181 11.32 6.08 27.55
N SER A 182 9.98 6.15 27.51
CA SER A 182 9.08 4.98 27.60
C SER A 182 8.70 4.35 26.26
N GLN A 183 8.90 5.05 25.14
CA GLN A 183 8.80 4.50 23.78
C GLN A 183 10.10 4.85 23.03
N PRO A 184 11.11 3.96 23.04
CA PRO A 184 12.46 4.27 22.59
C PRO A 184 12.62 4.29 21.06
N SER A 185 11.58 4.00 20.29
CA SER A 185 11.67 3.95 18.83
C SER A 185 10.42 4.50 18.15
N CYS A 186 10.65 5.21 17.05
CA CYS A 186 9.65 5.59 16.07
C CYS A 186 10.19 5.13 14.71
N PHE A 187 9.32 4.61 13.84
CA PHE A 187 9.69 4.22 12.48
C PHE A 187 8.96 5.14 11.49
N VAL A 188 9.67 5.58 10.46
CA VAL A 188 9.09 6.28 9.32
C VAL A 188 9.11 5.32 8.16
N GLN A 189 7.95 5.11 7.55
CA GLN A 189 7.81 4.30 6.36
C GLN A 189 7.32 5.17 5.21
N ALA A 190 8.17 5.36 4.19
CA ALA A 190 7.77 5.94 2.92
C ALA A 190 7.56 4.79 1.92
N ARG A 191 6.41 4.76 1.24
CA ARG A 191 6.11 3.78 0.19
C ARG A 191 5.88 4.52 -1.12
N VAL A 192 6.52 4.05 -2.19
CA VAL A 192 6.39 4.59 -3.55
C VAL A 192 5.78 3.51 -4.42
N GLN A 193 4.73 3.85 -5.17
CA GLN A 193 4.12 2.98 -6.15
C GLN A 193 4.22 3.65 -7.53
N SER A 194 5.04 3.09 -8.41
CA SER A 194 5.21 3.54 -9.79
C SER A 194 5.30 2.34 -10.72
N ASP A 195 4.49 2.33 -11.78
CA ASP A 195 4.60 1.34 -12.86
C ASP A 195 5.65 1.73 -13.90
N LEU A 196 6.29 2.90 -13.76
CA LEU A 196 7.32 3.39 -14.68
C LEU A 196 8.68 2.80 -14.32
N GLN A 197 9.28 2.11 -15.28
CA GLN A 197 10.67 1.70 -15.25
C GLN A 197 11.52 2.71 -16.03
N ILE A 198 12.59 3.18 -15.41
CA ILE A 198 13.54 4.12 -16.00
C ILE A 198 14.83 3.35 -16.25
N VAL A 199 15.18 3.19 -17.53
CA VAL A 199 16.46 2.63 -17.95
C VAL A 199 17.31 3.77 -18.44
N ALA A 200 18.46 3.99 -17.80
CA ALA A 200 19.36 5.06 -18.15
C ALA A 200 20.81 4.56 -18.24
N GLY A 201 21.63 5.29 -18.98
CA GLY A 201 23.07 5.07 -19.02
C GLY A 201 23.77 6.18 -19.79
N PHE A 202 25.08 6.06 -19.93
CA PHE A 202 25.93 7.16 -20.35
C PHE A 202 26.42 6.98 -21.79
N VAL A 203 26.54 8.09 -22.51
CA VAL A 203 27.20 8.16 -23.82
C VAL A 203 27.99 9.45 -23.93
N THR A 204 29.00 9.48 -24.80
CA THR A 204 29.78 10.69 -25.06
C THR A 204 29.41 11.38 -26.38
N THR A 205 28.54 10.76 -27.19
CA THR A 205 28.12 11.29 -28.50
C THR A 205 26.61 11.47 -28.58
N VAL A 206 26.17 12.48 -29.33
CA VAL A 206 24.73 12.76 -29.55
C VAL A 206 24.00 11.67 -30.35
N THR A 207 24.75 10.84 -31.07
CA THR A 207 24.22 9.70 -31.84
C THR A 207 24.34 8.37 -31.08
N GLY A 208 24.96 8.37 -29.89
CA GLY A 208 25.13 7.16 -29.10
C GLY A 208 23.79 6.60 -28.64
N ASP A 209 23.62 5.28 -28.79
CA ASP A 209 22.39 4.58 -28.37
C ASP A 209 22.70 3.25 -27.67
N GLN A 210 23.99 3.00 -27.45
CA GLN A 210 24.50 1.91 -26.64
C GLN A 210 25.07 2.54 -25.38
N PRO A 211 24.35 2.48 -24.24
CA PRO A 211 24.79 3.11 -23.02
C PRO A 211 25.94 2.35 -22.37
N ASP A 212 26.88 3.10 -21.81
CA ASP A 212 27.82 2.65 -20.81
C ASP A 212 27.19 2.77 -19.41
N ASN A 213 27.67 1.95 -18.46
CA ASN A 213 27.18 1.96 -17.08
C ASN A 213 27.66 3.20 -16.31
N ASP A 214 28.84 3.71 -16.67
CA ASP A 214 29.52 4.82 -15.98
C ASP A 214 29.89 5.92 -16.99
N PRO A 215 29.89 7.21 -16.59
CA PRO A 215 30.38 8.27 -17.44
C PRO A 215 31.91 8.24 -17.54
N VAL A 216 32.46 8.85 -18.58
CA VAL A 216 33.90 8.93 -18.81
C VAL A 216 34.50 10.07 -17.98
N GLN A 217 35.34 9.73 -17.01
CA GLN A 217 35.99 10.61 -16.03
C GLN A 217 36.47 11.97 -16.58
N ASP A 218 37.26 11.99 -17.66
CA ASP A 218 37.86 13.22 -18.20
C ASP A 218 37.13 13.78 -19.43
N SER A 219 35.91 13.30 -19.69
CA SER A 219 35.13 13.72 -20.85
C SER A 219 34.21 14.88 -20.49
N PRO A 220 34.27 16.01 -21.21
CA PRO A 220 33.27 17.07 -21.07
C PRO A 220 31.97 16.78 -21.83
N ASN A 221 31.90 15.63 -22.48
CA ASN A 221 30.84 15.27 -23.40
C ASN A 221 29.93 14.17 -22.85
N ASN A 222 30.03 13.82 -21.57
CA ASN A 222 29.14 12.82 -20.99
C ASN A 222 27.68 13.28 -21.09
N ARG A 223 26.81 12.37 -21.48
CA ARG A 223 25.37 12.58 -21.62
C ARG A 223 24.68 11.39 -21.02
N LEU A 224 23.54 11.62 -20.40
CA LEU A 224 22.66 10.56 -19.97
C LEU A 224 21.63 10.33 -21.08
N ILE A 225 21.49 9.09 -21.51
CA ILE A 225 20.38 8.65 -22.38
C ILE A 225 19.39 7.88 -21.52
N THR A 226 18.09 8.06 -21.76
CA THR A 226 17.04 7.51 -20.91
C THR A 226 15.88 6.99 -21.72
N TYR A 227 15.46 5.77 -21.39
CA TYR A 227 14.29 5.09 -21.88
C TYR A 227 13.34 4.89 -20.71
N ILE A 228 12.08 5.26 -20.90
CA ILE A 228 11.03 5.03 -19.91
C ILE A 228 9.97 4.17 -20.56
N HIS A 229 9.58 3.14 -19.85
CA HIS A 229 8.43 2.34 -20.19
C HIS A 229 7.63 2.03 -18.94
N SER A 230 6.35 1.72 -19.12
CA SER A 230 5.57 1.11 -18.04
C SER A 230 5.76 -0.41 -18.05
N LEU A 231 5.49 -1.05 -16.91
CA LEU A 231 5.54 -2.51 -16.75
C LEU A 231 4.65 -3.28 -17.72
N ASP A 232 3.48 -2.72 -18.04
CA ASP A 232 2.56 -3.23 -19.06
C ASP A 232 3.05 -2.97 -20.50
N ASN A 233 4.22 -2.35 -20.66
CA ASN A 233 4.77 -1.82 -21.91
C ASN A 233 3.78 -0.94 -22.69
N ALA A 234 2.79 -0.35 -22.00
CA ALA A 234 1.93 0.64 -22.61
C ALA A 234 2.77 1.83 -23.07
N HIS A 235 2.45 2.34 -24.25
CA HIS A 235 3.04 3.58 -24.77
C HIS A 235 2.53 4.77 -23.97
N ARG A 236 3.11 4.97 -22.78
CA ARG A 236 3.01 6.23 -22.03
C ARG A 236 4.14 7.12 -22.54
N SER A 237 3.86 8.41 -22.74
CA SER A 237 4.85 9.39 -23.21
C SER A 237 5.19 10.38 -22.09
N PRO A 238 5.91 9.94 -21.03
CA PRO A 238 6.43 10.84 -20.01
C PRO A 238 7.39 11.85 -20.65
N ILE A 239 7.35 13.10 -20.20
CA ILE A 239 8.19 14.18 -20.71
C ILE A 239 9.35 14.38 -19.75
N LEU A 240 10.55 13.98 -20.13
CA LEU A 240 11.71 14.24 -19.29
C LEU A 240 12.14 15.69 -19.38
N THR A 241 12.37 16.31 -18.23
CA THR A 241 12.79 17.71 -18.16
C THR A 241 14.24 17.85 -17.75
N HIS A 242 14.65 17.23 -16.65
CA HIS A 242 16.02 17.33 -16.12
C HIS A 242 16.52 16.02 -15.53
N ALA A 243 17.83 15.83 -15.58
CA ALA A 243 18.57 14.88 -14.75
C ALA A 243 19.36 15.66 -13.72
N LEU A 244 19.10 15.41 -12.43
CA LEU A 244 19.83 16.03 -11.33
C LEU A 244 20.97 15.12 -10.90
N LEU A 245 22.19 15.66 -10.86
CA LEU A 245 23.39 14.98 -10.40
C LEU A 245 23.69 15.43 -8.96
N ASN A 246 23.77 14.48 -8.04
CA ASN A 246 24.06 14.76 -6.63
C ASN A 246 25.11 13.77 -6.11
N ASP A 247 25.92 14.20 -5.16
CA ASP A 247 26.85 13.33 -4.43
C ASP A 247 26.11 12.20 -3.71
N VAL A 248 26.64 10.98 -3.78
CA VAL A 248 26.01 9.82 -3.13
C VAL A 248 26.14 9.85 -1.60
N ALA A 249 27.22 10.41 -1.06
CA ALA A 249 27.55 10.35 0.36
C ALA A 249 26.91 11.50 1.15
N ASN A 250 26.89 12.70 0.58
CA ASN A 250 26.44 13.91 1.29
C ASN A 250 25.29 14.66 0.59
N ALA A 251 24.78 14.15 -0.54
CA ALA A 251 23.70 14.74 -1.32
C ALA A 251 23.97 16.17 -1.83
N THR A 252 25.24 16.58 -1.93
CA THR A 252 25.61 17.86 -2.55
C THR A 252 25.19 17.86 -4.01
N PHE A 253 24.45 18.88 -4.42
CA PHE A 253 24.04 19.05 -5.81
C PHE A 253 25.22 19.49 -6.67
N TYR A 254 25.50 18.75 -7.74
CA TYR A 254 26.55 19.07 -8.71
C TYR A 254 26.01 19.81 -9.92
N ASN A 255 24.98 19.25 -10.57
CA ASN A 255 24.48 19.79 -11.83
C ASN A 255 23.04 19.35 -12.11
N ALA A 256 22.34 20.09 -12.98
CA ALA A 256 21.05 19.71 -13.53
C ALA A 256 21.11 19.81 -15.06
N MET A 257 21.15 18.68 -15.73
CA MET A 257 21.18 18.64 -17.19
C MET A 257 19.76 18.60 -17.74
N THR A 258 19.44 19.48 -18.69
CA THR A 258 18.13 19.43 -19.36
C THR A 258 18.08 18.28 -20.37
N TYR A 259 16.90 17.65 -20.48
CA TYR A 259 16.62 16.63 -21.47
C TYR A 259 16.12 17.23 -22.78
N ILE A 260 16.44 16.54 -23.88
CA ILE A 260 15.82 16.72 -25.19
C ILE A 260 15.34 15.37 -25.73
N GLN A 261 14.29 15.41 -26.53
CA GLN A 261 13.74 14.22 -27.18
C GLN A 261 14.53 13.87 -28.45
N ARG A 262 14.71 12.57 -28.68
CA ARG A 262 15.36 11.99 -29.85
C ARG A 262 14.35 11.13 -30.60
N ALA A 263 14.17 11.39 -31.89
CA ALA A 263 13.35 10.53 -32.74
C ALA A 263 14.16 9.30 -33.18
N GLN A 264 13.51 8.14 -33.26
CA GLN A 264 14.08 6.91 -33.84
C GLN A 264 15.36 6.40 -33.14
N CYS A 265 15.49 6.66 -31.83
CA CYS A 265 16.57 6.11 -31.00
C CYS A 265 15.95 5.13 -29.98
N SER A 266 16.70 4.10 -29.60
CA SER A 266 16.30 3.13 -28.56
C SER A 266 16.11 3.85 -27.21
N TYR A 267 16.96 4.85 -26.94
CA TYR A 267 16.78 5.80 -25.83
C TYR A 267 16.22 7.13 -26.36
N PRO A 268 14.89 7.38 -26.22
CA PRO A 268 14.21 8.52 -26.79
C PRO A 268 14.51 9.85 -26.10
N TRP A 269 15.25 9.84 -24.98
CA TRP A 269 15.66 11.05 -24.28
C TRP A 269 17.18 11.10 -24.12
N GLN A 270 17.76 12.28 -24.27
CA GLN A 270 19.15 12.54 -23.90
C GLN A 270 19.31 13.87 -23.18
N THR A 271 20.32 13.97 -22.34
CA THR A 271 20.65 15.24 -21.68
C THR A 271 21.60 16.11 -22.49
N GLN A 272 21.71 17.37 -22.09
CA GLN A 272 22.91 18.17 -22.33
C GLN A 272 24.17 17.47 -21.80
N SER A 273 25.33 17.87 -22.33
CA SER A 273 26.60 17.32 -21.87
C SER A 273 26.95 17.83 -20.48
N PHE A 274 27.66 17.01 -19.71
CA PHE A 274 28.19 17.36 -18.39
C PHE A 274 29.60 16.79 -18.21
N ASP A 275 30.38 17.45 -17.35
CA ASP A 275 31.66 16.95 -16.86
C ASP A 275 31.43 16.01 -15.67
N CYS A 276 32.25 14.96 -15.52
CA CYS A 276 32.18 14.13 -14.32
C CYS A 276 32.54 14.98 -13.08
N PRO A 277 31.66 15.03 -12.06
CA PRO A 277 32.02 15.68 -10.80
C PRO A 277 33.20 14.96 -10.16
N ASN A 278 34.09 15.67 -9.46
CA ASN A 278 35.15 15.09 -8.61
C ASN A 278 35.96 13.95 -9.25
N SER A 279 36.33 14.09 -10.54
CA SER A 279 37.01 13.06 -11.34
C SER A 279 38.17 12.36 -10.63
N ASP A 280 38.88 13.03 -9.72
CA ASP A 280 40.12 12.52 -9.10
C ASP A 280 39.94 11.92 -7.68
N SER A 281 38.70 11.70 -7.22
CA SER A 281 38.44 11.10 -5.90
C SER A 281 38.16 9.60 -5.99
N ASP A 282 38.83 8.80 -5.15
CA ASP A 282 38.62 7.34 -5.07
C ASP A 282 37.18 6.95 -4.64
N ASP A 283 36.43 7.88 -4.01
CA ASP A 283 35.03 7.72 -3.58
C ASP A 283 34.06 8.58 -4.42
N ASN A 284 34.31 8.70 -5.73
CA ASN A 284 33.49 9.49 -6.63
C ASN A 284 32.20 8.75 -7.06
N GLY A 285 31.20 8.74 -6.19
CA GLY A 285 29.86 8.25 -6.48
C GLY A 285 28.85 9.39 -6.57
N PHE A 286 27.97 9.35 -7.57
CA PHE A 286 26.86 10.29 -7.68
C PHE A 286 25.55 9.57 -7.98
N VAL A 287 24.45 10.15 -7.51
CA VAL A 287 23.08 9.71 -7.79
C VAL A 287 22.49 10.61 -8.86
N VAL A 288 21.91 9.98 -9.88
CA VAL A 288 21.13 10.65 -10.90
C VAL A 288 19.64 10.57 -10.54
N THR A 289 18.98 11.71 -10.41
CA THR A 289 17.52 11.77 -10.28
C THR A 289 16.90 12.28 -11.58
N VAL A 290 16.09 11.45 -12.23
CA VAL A 290 15.38 11.80 -13.47
C VAL A 290 14.04 12.44 -13.14
N LEU A 291 13.79 13.64 -13.66
CA LEU A 291 12.53 14.37 -13.49
C LEU A 291 11.63 14.15 -14.69
N ILE A 292 10.48 13.53 -14.43
CA ILE A 292 9.37 13.22 -15.36
C ILE A 292 8.26 14.28 -15.23
#